data_AF-A0A2E2L977-F1
#
_entry.id   AF-A0A2E2L977-F1
#
_cell.length_a   1.000
_cell.length_b   1.000
_cell.length_c   1.000
_cell.angle_alpha   90.00
_cell.angle_beta   90.00
_cell.angle_gamma   90.00
#
_symmetry.space_group_name_H-M   'P 1'
#
loop_
_entity.id
_entity.type
_entity.pdbx_description
1 polymer ?
#
loop_
_entity_poly.entity_id
_entity_poly.type
_entity_poly.pdbx_seq_one_letter_code
_entity_poly.pdbx_strand_id
1 'polypeptide(L)'
;MRGKVGLVIGLAAGYVLGTRAGRERYEQIKTQADKLWSAAPVQSQVDKVKDFAKSSAAALPSTVWDTAVKVTKAATTKGTPGQRLDAALKTGEKAEGDLQKAAKESAEAVKDAVDDGEVTVEPRGGA
;
A
#
# COMPACT_ATOMS: atom_id res chain seq x y z
N MET A 1 0.39 11.63 -15.89
CA MET A 1 -0.66 11.00 -15.05
C MET A 1 0.01 10.35 -13.82
N ARG A 2 0.58 11.15 -12.91
CA ARG A 2 1.50 10.66 -11.86
C ARG A 2 0.79 10.06 -10.62
N GLY A 3 -0.42 10.51 -10.29
CA GLY A 3 -1.21 9.99 -9.15
C GLY A 3 -1.85 8.60 -9.33
N LYS A 4 -1.69 7.94 -10.49
CA LYS A 4 -2.35 6.65 -10.77
C LYS A 4 -1.55 5.45 -10.24
N VAL A 5 -0.25 5.61 -10.00
CA VAL A 5 0.64 4.51 -9.62
C VAL A 5 0.30 3.97 -8.23
N GLY A 6 0.16 4.85 -7.24
CA GLY A 6 -0.23 4.45 -5.88
C GLY A 6 -1.60 3.76 -5.82
N LEU A 7 -2.56 4.24 -6.63
CA LEU A 7 -3.89 3.63 -6.73
C LEU A 7 -3.82 2.20 -7.32
N VAL A 8 -3.04 2.00 -8.38
CA VAL A 8 -2.87 0.68 -9.00
C VAL A 8 -2.18 -0.29 -8.05
N ILE A 9 -1.15 0.15 -7.31
CA ILE A 9 -0.46 -0.68 -6.32
C ILE A 9 -1.42 -1.08 -5.19
N GLY A 10 -2.18 -0.13 -4.65
CA GLY A 10 -3.17 -0.41 -3.60
C GLY A 10 -4.26 -1.38 -4.06
N LEU A 11 -4.75 -1.22 -5.29
CA LEU A 11 -5.73 -2.14 -5.88
C LEU A 11 -5.18 -3.55 -6.09
N ALA A 12 -3.95 -3.67 -6.60
CA ALA A 12 -3.29 -4.95 -6.80
C ALA A 12 -3.06 -5.69 -5.47
N ALA A 13 -2.54 -4.99 -4.46
CA ALA A 13 -2.37 -5.54 -3.11
C ALA A 13 -3.71 -5.97 -2.49
N GLY A 14 -4.76 -5.13 -2.62
CA GLY A 14 -6.11 -5.44 -2.16
C GLY A 14 -6.73 -6.64 -2.87
N TYR A 15 -6.48 -6.80 -4.17
CA TYR A 15 -6.97 -7.93 -4.96
C TYR A 15 -6.30 -9.24 -4.56
N VAL A 16 -4.97 -9.24 -4.38
CA VAL A 16 -4.24 -10.45 -3.91
C VAL A 16 -4.69 -10.84 -2.50
N LEU A 17 -4.92 -9.87 -1.61
CA LEU A 17 -5.36 -10.15 -0.24
C LEU A 17 -6.83 -10.56 -0.16
N GLY A 18 -7.68 -10.02 -1.03
CA GLY A 18 -9.12 -10.27 -1.09
C GLY A 18 -9.51 -11.58 -1.78
N THR A 19 -8.68 -12.07 -2.70
CA THR A 19 -8.93 -13.32 -3.47
C THR A 19 -8.64 -14.60 -2.68
N ARG A 20 -8.86 -14.61 -1.35
CA ARG A 20 -8.55 -15.70 -0.40
C ARG A 20 -9.36 -17.01 -0.61
N ALA A 21 -9.61 -17.43 -1.85
CA ALA A 21 -10.46 -18.56 -2.20
C ALA A 21 -9.81 -19.62 -3.11
N GLY A 22 -8.50 -19.58 -3.41
CA GLY A 22 -7.88 -20.66 -4.21
C GLY A 22 -6.39 -20.85 -3.95
N ARG A 23 -6.02 -21.93 -3.25
CA ARG A 23 -4.61 -22.29 -2.99
C ARG A 23 -3.79 -22.45 -4.29
N GLU A 24 -4.39 -23.00 -5.33
CA GLU A 24 -3.72 -23.20 -6.63
C GLU A 24 -3.38 -21.89 -7.35
N ARG A 25 -4.26 -20.87 -7.25
CA ARG A 25 -4.02 -19.57 -7.89
C ARG A 25 -3.04 -18.72 -7.09
N TYR A 26 -3.02 -18.87 -5.76
CA TYR A 26 -2.05 -18.18 -4.92
C TYR A 26 -0.61 -18.60 -5.26
N GLU A 27 -0.35 -19.90 -5.43
CA GLU A 27 0.99 -20.41 -5.79
C GLU A 27 1.48 -19.87 -7.15
N GLN A 28 0.59 -19.79 -8.15
CA GLN A 28 0.92 -19.23 -9.47
C GLN A 28 1.24 -17.73 -9.40
N ILE A 29 0.46 -16.97 -8.63
CA ILE A 29 0.67 -15.52 -8.45
C ILE A 29 1.93 -15.29 -7.63
N LYS A 30 2.16 -16.07 -6.58
CA LYS A 30 3.34 -15.98 -5.72
C LYS A 30 4.62 -16.20 -6.52
N THR A 31 4.67 -17.23 -7.37
CA THR A 31 5.85 -17.52 -8.19
C THR A 31 6.16 -16.38 -9.17
N GLN A 32 5.13 -15.77 -9.76
CA GLN A 32 5.30 -14.63 -10.67
C GLN A 32 5.69 -13.35 -9.91
N ALA A 33 5.10 -13.12 -8.74
CA ALA A 33 5.45 -12.02 -7.87
C ALA A 33 6.90 -12.13 -7.37
N ASP A 34 7.36 -13.33 -7.04
CA ASP A 34 8.72 -13.59 -6.55
C ASP A 34 9.77 -13.32 -7.62
N LYS A 35 9.49 -13.69 -8.88
CA LYS A 35 10.32 -13.34 -10.03
C LYS A 35 10.41 -11.83 -10.24
N LEU A 36 9.30 -11.12 -10.09
CA LEU A 36 9.25 -9.67 -10.23
C LEU A 36 9.95 -8.97 -9.05
N TRP A 37 9.78 -9.48 -7.83
CA TRP A 37 10.40 -8.98 -6.60
C TRP A 37 11.93 -9.11 -6.63
N SER A 38 12.42 -10.21 -7.21
CA SER A 38 13.85 -10.48 -7.36
C SER A 38 14.54 -9.58 -8.38
N ALA A 39 13.81 -8.83 -9.20
CA ALA A 39 14.40 -7.95 -10.21
C ALA A 39 15.13 -6.76 -9.57
N ALA A 40 16.35 -6.47 -10.04
CA ALA A 40 17.17 -5.33 -9.60
C ALA A 40 16.46 -3.96 -9.54
N PRO A 41 15.62 -3.56 -10.51
CA PRO A 41 14.89 -2.28 -10.43
C PRO A 41 13.87 -2.26 -9.29
N VAL A 42 13.29 -3.41 -8.93
CA VAL A 42 12.34 -3.51 -7.82
C VAL A 42 13.05 -3.43 -6.49
N GLN A 43 14.17 -4.15 -6.31
CA GLN A 43 14.97 -4.06 -5.08
C GLN A 43 15.44 -2.63 -4.80
N SER A 44 15.92 -1.92 -5.83
CA SER A 44 16.36 -0.52 -5.70
C SER A 44 15.23 0.42 -5.27
N GLN A 45 14.00 0.17 -5.74
CA GLN A 45 12.82 0.94 -5.33
C GLN A 45 12.37 0.56 -3.91
N VAL A 46 12.43 -0.72 -3.55
CA VAL A 46 12.12 -1.21 -2.20
C VAL A 46 13.06 -0.61 -1.17
N ASP A 47 14.36 -0.50 -1.48
CA ASP A 47 15.33 0.12 -0.57
C ASP A 47 15.05 1.61 -0.36
N LYS A 48 14.75 2.36 -1.43
CA LYS A 48 14.33 3.78 -1.32
C LYS A 48 13.06 3.93 -0.48
N VAL A 49 12.07 3.08 -0.72
CA VAL A 49 10.81 3.05 0.06
C VAL A 49 11.08 2.66 1.51
N LYS A 50 12.04 1.77 1.80
CA LYS A 50 12.40 1.34 3.15
C LYS A 50 13.07 2.47 3.94
N ASP A 51 13.93 3.25 3.31
CA ASP A 51 14.57 4.40 3.94
C ASP A 51 13.57 5.54 4.17
N PHE A 52 12.70 5.78 3.20
CA PHE A 52 11.56 6.69 3.36
C PHE A 52 10.62 6.22 4.47
N ALA A 53 10.24 4.94 4.48
CA ALA A 53 9.35 4.37 5.48
C ALA A 53 9.95 4.41 6.89
N LYS A 54 11.26 4.20 7.06
CA LYS A 54 11.93 4.40 8.37
C LYS A 54 11.82 5.86 8.83
N SER A 55 12.03 6.80 7.91
CA SER A 55 11.99 8.24 8.18
C SER A 55 10.56 8.68 8.55
N SER A 56 9.56 8.24 7.77
CA SER A 56 8.16 8.51 8.04
C SER A 56 7.67 7.77 9.29
N ALA A 57 8.07 6.52 9.52
CA ALA A 57 7.68 5.77 10.73
C ALA A 57 8.21 6.42 12.01
N ALA A 58 9.39 7.06 11.96
CA ALA A 58 9.92 7.82 13.08
C ALA A 58 9.18 9.16 13.30
N ALA A 59 8.59 9.73 12.24
CA ALA A 59 7.83 10.98 12.30
C ALA A 59 6.33 10.77 12.62
N LEU A 60 5.81 9.56 12.45
CA LEU A 60 4.41 9.26 12.68
C LEU A 60 4.11 9.07 14.17
N PRO A 61 3.11 9.79 14.72
CA PRO A 61 2.61 9.51 16.06
C PRO A 61 2.10 8.06 16.16
N SER A 62 2.43 7.36 17.25
CA SER A 62 1.97 5.98 17.50
C SER A 62 0.45 5.85 17.46
N THR A 63 -0.29 6.91 17.78
CA THR A 63 -1.76 6.98 17.71
C THR A 63 -2.28 6.83 16.28
N VAL A 64 -1.60 7.39 15.29
CA VAL A 64 -1.95 7.24 13.87
C VAL A 64 -1.72 5.80 13.44
N TRP A 65 -0.57 5.23 13.83
CA TRP A 65 -0.23 3.84 13.52
C TRP A 65 -1.21 2.85 14.15
N ASP A 66 -1.50 2.99 15.45
CA ASP A 66 -2.43 2.14 16.18
C ASP A 66 -3.86 2.22 15.62
N THR A 67 -4.27 3.39 15.16
CA THR A 67 -5.57 3.60 14.51
C THR A 67 -5.64 2.86 13.19
N ALA A 68 -4.62 3.01 12.33
CA ALA A 68 -4.56 2.29 11.07
C ALA A 68 -4.61 0.76 11.30
N VAL A 69 -3.82 0.25 12.26
CA VAL A 69 -3.83 -1.17 12.65
C VAL A 69 -5.20 -1.60 13.15
N LYS A 70 -5.90 -0.79 13.96
CA LYS A 70 -7.26 -1.09 14.45
C LYS A 70 -8.28 -1.14 13.32
N VAL A 71 -8.24 -0.19 12.37
CA VAL A 71 -9.14 -0.18 11.20
C VAL A 71 -8.89 -1.42 10.33
N THR A 72 -7.62 -1.76 10.07
CA THR A 72 -7.27 -2.97 9.31
C THR A 72 -7.71 -4.25 10.03
N LYS A 73 -7.52 -4.32 11.35
CA LYS A 73 -7.97 -5.45 12.16
C LYS A 73 -9.50 -5.57 12.14
N ALA A 74 -10.23 -4.46 12.21
CA ALA A 74 -11.68 -4.41 12.07
C ALA A 74 -12.14 -4.93 10.69
N ALA A 75 -11.47 -4.50 9.62
CA ALA A 75 -11.76 -4.93 8.25
C ALA A 75 -11.50 -6.43 8.01
N THR A 76 -10.59 -7.05 8.77
CA THR A 76 -10.27 -8.48 8.64
C THR A 76 -11.02 -9.40 9.61
N THR A 77 -11.83 -8.83 10.52
CA THR A 77 -12.65 -9.61 11.46
C THR A 77 -13.54 -10.62 10.72
N LYS A 78 -13.80 -11.80 11.29
CA LYS A 78 -14.71 -12.78 10.66
C LYS A 78 -16.13 -12.19 10.58
N GLY A 79 -16.72 -12.20 9.38
CA GLY A 79 -18.05 -11.64 9.13
C GLY A 79 -18.31 -11.49 7.63
N THR A 80 -19.53 -11.07 7.28
CA THR A 80 -19.86 -10.72 5.90
C THR A 80 -19.09 -9.46 5.47
N PRO A 81 -18.89 -9.22 4.16
CA PRO A 81 -18.25 -8.00 3.68
C PRO A 81 -18.88 -6.72 4.23
N GLY A 82 -20.20 -6.69 4.40
CA GLY A 82 -20.92 -5.56 5.02
C GLY A 82 -20.52 -5.32 6.47
N GLN A 83 -20.54 -6.36 7.31
CA GLN A 83 -20.17 -6.24 8.73
C GLN A 83 -18.72 -5.79 8.93
N ARG A 84 -17.81 -6.20 8.03
CA ARG A 84 -16.41 -5.78 8.04
C ARG A 84 -16.26 -4.30 7.67
N LEU A 85 -17.02 -3.85 6.69
CA LEU A 85 -17.04 -2.47 6.24
C LEU A 85 -17.63 -1.56 7.34
N ASP A 86 -18.74 -1.95 7.96
CA ASP A 86 -19.34 -1.21 9.09
C ASP A 86 -18.40 -1.10 10.29
N ALA A 87 -17.70 -2.19 10.64
CA ALA A 87 -16.73 -2.18 11.74
C ALA A 87 -15.52 -1.29 11.43
N ALA A 88 -15.05 -1.29 10.18
CA ALA A 88 -13.97 -0.42 9.72
C ALA A 88 -14.41 1.06 9.71
N LEU A 89 -15.59 1.37 9.18
CA LEU A 89 -16.15 2.72 9.12
C LEU A 89 -16.37 3.30 10.53
N LYS A 90 -16.95 2.53 11.45
CA LYS A 90 -17.15 2.96 12.84
C LYS A 90 -15.84 3.22 13.59
N THR A 91 -14.77 2.52 13.23
CA THR A 91 -13.43 2.74 13.80
C THR A 91 -12.75 3.95 13.15
N GLY A 92 -12.97 4.17 11.84
CA GLY A 92 -12.46 5.31 11.09
C GLY A 92 -13.12 6.63 11.46
N GLU A 93 -14.43 6.65 11.68
CA GLU A 93 -15.21 7.85 12.09
C GLU A 93 -14.69 8.44 13.41
N LYS A 94 -14.27 7.58 14.35
CA LYS A 94 -13.66 8.03 15.61
C LYS A 94 -12.27 8.64 15.47
N ALA A 95 -11.64 8.50 14.31
CA ALA A 95 -10.27 8.94 14.07
C ALA A 95 -10.13 9.86 12.86
N GLU A 96 -11.23 10.38 12.33
CA GLU A 96 -11.26 11.19 11.10
C GLU A 96 -10.30 12.38 11.13
N GLY A 97 -10.20 13.07 12.26
CA GLY A 97 -9.36 14.27 12.39
C GLY A 97 -7.87 13.99 12.24
N ASP A 98 -7.35 13.00 12.96
CA ASP A 98 -5.94 12.62 12.92
C ASP A 98 -5.59 11.84 11.64
N LEU A 99 -6.54 11.05 11.14
CA LEU A 99 -6.37 10.29 9.91
C LEU A 99 -6.41 11.19 8.67
N GLN A 100 -7.23 12.24 8.62
CA GLN A 100 -7.22 13.19 7.49
C GLN A 100 -5.92 13.98 7.42
N LYS A 101 -5.38 14.40 8.57
CA LYS A 101 -4.13 15.17 8.61
C LYS A 101 -2.94 14.28 8.20
N ALA A 102 -2.86 13.08 8.76
CA ALA A 102 -1.85 12.10 8.38
C ALA A 102 -2.02 11.59 6.94
N ALA A 103 -3.25 11.46 6.43
CA ALA A 103 -3.51 11.10 5.04
C ALA A 103 -3.05 12.19 4.07
N LYS A 104 -3.22 13.48 4.42
CA LYS A 104 -2.68 14.58 3.62
C LYS A 104 -1.15 14.58 3.64
N GLU A 105 -0.54 14.45 4.81
CA GLU A 105 0.91 14.45 4.97
C GLU A 105 1.57 13.24 4.28
N SER A 106 0.97 12.05 4.39
CA SER A 106 1.41 10.87 3.66
C SER A 106 1.14 10.96 2.16
N ALA A 107 0.04 11.59 1.72
CA ALA A 107 -0.20 11.83 0.31
C ALA A 107 0.79 12.83 -0.30
N GLU A 108 1.21 13.87 0.43
CA GLU A 108 2.24 14.80 0.01
C GLU A 108 3.62 14.12 -0.06
N ALA A 109 3.97 13.36 0.97
CA ALA A 109 5.25 12.66 1.00
C ALA A 109 5.34 11.54 -0.08
N VAL A 110 4.21 10.89 -0.41
CA VAL A 110 4.10 9.96 -1.56
C VAL A 110 4.16 10.70 -2.89
N LYS A 111 3.59 11.91 -2.97
CA LYS A 111 3.64 12.74 -4.18
C LYS A 111 5.07 13.20 -4.47
N ASP A 112 5.82 13.63 -3.46
CA ASP A 112 7.23 14.00 -3.59
C ASP A 112 8.09 12.79 -3.99
N ALA A 113 7.88 11.63 -3.36
CA ALA A 113 8.58 10.40 -3.74
C ALA A 113 8.27 9.93 -5.18
N VAL A 114 7.10 10.27 -5.71
CA VAL A 114 6.68 9.98 -7.09
C VAL A 114 7.17 11.04 -8.09
N ASP A 115 7.36 12.29 -7.66
CA ASP A 115 7.88 13.35 -8.55
C ASP A 115 9.40 13.24 -8.72
N ASP A 116 10.14 12.93 -7.65
CA ASP A 116 11.57 12.56 -7.69
C ASP A 116 11.79 11.18 -8.35
N GLY A 117 10.75 10.34 -8.35
CA GLY A 117 10.69 9.06 -9.02
C GLY A 117 10.24 9.18 -10.47
N GLU A 118 10.92 9.99 -11.28
CA GLU A 118 10.86 9.78 -12.73
C GLU A 118 11.45 8.39 -13.00
N VAL A 119 10.58 7.38 -13.03
CA VAL A 119 10.90 6.08 -13.62
C VAL A 119 11.03 6.35 -15.10
N THR A 120 12.23 6.74 -15.52
CA THR A 120 12.66 6.70 -16.90
C THR A 120 12.65 5.23 -17.33
N VAL A 121 11.47 4.73 -17.68
CA VAL A 121 11.38 3.59 -18.59
C VAL A 121 11.79 4.16 -19.94
N GLU A 122 13.10 4.25 -20.19
CA GLU A 122 13.56 4.37 -21.56
C GLU A 122 13.06 3.13 -22.31
N PRO A 123 12.25 3.27 -23.38
CA PRO A 123 12.06 2.18 -24.29
C PRO A 123 13.40 1.99 -24.98
N ARG A 124 14.17 0.96 -24.60
CA ARG A 124 15.26 0.51 -25.47
C ARG A 124 14.62 0.00 -26.75
N GLY A 125 14.53 0.90 -27.72
CA GLY A 125 14.35 0.63 -29.13
C GLY A 125 15.41 -0.36 -29.60
N GLY A 126 15.00 -1.17 -30.57
CA GLY A 126 15.80 -2.26 -31.09
C GLY A 126 17.07 -1.85 -31.82
N ALA A 127 17.92 -2.86 -31.96
CA ALA A 127 18.74 -3.13 -33.13
C ALA A 127 18.75 -4.65 -33.29
#